data_AF-A0A914FEI3-F1
#
_entry.id   AF-A0A914FEI3-F1
#
_cell.length_a   1.000
_cell.length_b   1.000
_cell.length_c   1.000
_cell.angle_alpha   90.00
_cell.angle_beta   90.00
_cell.angle_gamma   90.00
#
_symmetry.space_group_name_H-M   'P 1'
#
loop_
_entity.id
_entity.type
_entity.pdbx_description
1 polymer ?
#
loop_
_entity_poly.entity_id
_entity_poly.type
_entity_poly.pdbx_seq_one_letter_code
_entity_poly.pdbx_strand_id
1 'polypeptide(L)'
;MMKFFQSSEIRPNLHITGYGRLSDEKIKKLGYTHAVDVTNVYKIHSKNGIKYFNVNVDDNATTDITKYFNEAANFIQDAVDGV
;
A
#
# COMPACT_ATOMS: atom_id res chain seq x y z
N MET A 1 -19.56 12.87 14.67
CA MET A 1 -18.90 11.54 14.78
C MET A 1 -17.83 11.47 13.70
N MET A 2 -16.55 11.48 14.06
CA MET A 2 -15.45 11.48 13.10
C MET A 2 -15.29 10.06 12.54
N LYS A 3 -15.65 9.84 11.28
CA LYS A 3 -15.36 8.57 10.59
C LYS A 3 -13.87 8.58 10.24
N PHE A 4 -13.05 7.82 10.97
CA PHE A 4 -11.72 7.49 10.48
C PHE A 4 -11.90 6.58 9.28
N PHE A 5 -11.76 7.14 8.07
CA PHE A 5 -11.73 6.35 6.86
C PHE A 5 -10.58 5.36 6.96
N GLN A 6 -10.90 4.06 6.93
CA GLN A 6 -9.88 3.01 6.99
C GLN A 6 -8.98 3.08 5.75
N SER A 7 -9.55 3.47 4.61
CA SER A 7 -8.83 3.79 3.37
C SER A 7 -9.52 4.95 2.66
N SER A 8 -8.77 5.71 1.86
CA SER A 8 -9.28 6.76 0.98
C SER A 8 -8.90 6.42 -0.46
N GLU A 9 -9.86 6.44 -1.36
CA GLU A 9 -9.59 6.30 -2.79
C GLU A 9 -8.97 7.61 -3.32
N ILE A 10 -7.86 7.50 -4.04
CA ILE A 10 -7.17 8.65 -4.64
C ILE A 10 -7.31 8.71 -6.16
N ARG A 11 -7.56 7.55 -6.80
CA ARG A 11 -7.98 7.39 -8.20
C ARG A 11 -8.61 6.00 -8.35
N PRO A 12 -9.30 5.71 -9.48
CA PRO A 12 -9.82 4.37 -9.74
C PRO A 12 -8.75 3.30 -9.49
N ASN A 13 -9.11 2.28 -8.72
CA ASN A 13 -8.26 1.14 -8.33
C ASN A 13 -7.04 1.47 -7.46
N LEU A 14 -6.92 2.69 -6.92
CA LEU A 14 -5.80 3.08 -6.05
C LEU A 14 -6.29 3.78 -4.78
N HIS A 15 -5.90 3.23 -3.65
CA HIS A 15 -6.32 3.69 -2.33
C HIS A 15 -5.12 3.90 -1.42
N ILE A 16 -5.22 4.86 -0.51
CA ILE A 16 -4.26 5.08 0.58
C ILE A 16 -4.92 4.69 1.91
N THR A 17 -4.17 4.00 2.76
CA THR A 17 -4.62 3.55 4.09
C THR A 17 -3.48 3.73 5.10
N GLY A 18 -3.84 3.92 6.37
CA GLY A 18 -2.88 3.78 7.46
C GLY A 18 -2.47 2.32 7.67
N TYR A 19 -1.28 2.10 8.25
CA TYR A 19 -0.79 0.78 8.62
C TYR A 19 -1.78 0.05 9.55
N GLY A 20 -2.01 -1.26 9.30
CA GLY A 20 -2.84 -2.12 10.13
C GLY A 20 -4.36 -1.82 10.10
N ARG A 21 -4.85 -0.92 9.26
CA ARG A 21 -6.27 -0.50 9.25
C ARG A 21 -7.21 -1.42 8.47
N LEU A 22 -6.68 -2.31 7.63
CA LEU A 22 -7.47 -3.24 6.82
C LEU A 22 -7.25 -4.69 7.27
N SER A 23 -8.34 -5.42 7.55
CA SER A 23 -8.30 -6.88 7.78
C SER A 23 -8.15 -7.65 6.46
N ASP A 24 -7.72 -8.91 6.53
CA ASP A 24 -7.58 -9.78 5.35
C ASP A 24 -8.93 -10.01 4.66
N GLU A 25 -10.00 -10.16 5.45
CA GLU A 25 -11.38 -10.25 4.95
C GLU A 25 -11.76 -9.01 4.15
N LYS A 26 -11.45 -7.82 4.67
CA LYS A 26 -11.79 -6.56 3.98
C LYS A 26 -10.98 -6.37 2.72
N ILE A 27 -9.70 -6.75 2.73
CA ILE A 27 -8.83 -6.73 1.55
C ILE A 27 -9.37 -7.64 0.45
N LYS A 28 -9.76 -8.87 0.82
CA LYS A 28 -10.37 -9.82 -0.11
C LYS A 28 -11.72 -9.31 -0.64
N LYS A 29 -12.59 -8.80 0.23
CA LYS A 29 -13.92 -8.28 -0.13
C LYS A 29 -13.85 -7.09 -1.09
N LEU A 30 -12.84 -6.22 -0.91
CA LEU A 30 -12.63 -5.05 -1.78
C LEU A 30 -11.83 -5.38 -3.04
N GLY A 31 -11.34 -6.62 -3.17
CA GLY A 31 -10.62 -7.06 -4.37
C GLY A 31 -9.25 -6.41 -4.53
N TYR A 32 -8.61 -5.97 -3.44
CA TYR A 32 -7.22 -5.52 -3.52
C TYR A 32 -6.31 -6.69 -3.92
N THR A 33 -5.35 -6.43 -4.78
CA THR A 33 -4.42 -7.42 -5.35
C THR A 33 -2.95 -7.06 -5.13
N HIS A 34 -2.67 -5.77 -4.92
CA HIS A 34 -1.32 -5.22 -4.79
C HIS A 34 -1.28 -4.23 -3.63
N ALA A 35 -0.13 -4.14 -2.96
CA ALA A 35 0.13 -3.18 -1.90
C ALA A 35 1.54 -2.61 -2.00
N VAL A 36 1.65 -1.29 -1.92
CA VAL A 36 2.92 -0.60 -1.65
C VAL A 36 2.99 -0.34 -0.15
N ASP A 37 3.93 -0.98 0.54
CA ASP A 37 4.18 -0.79 1.97
C ASP A 37 5.41 0.09 2.14
N VAL A 38 5.25 1.26 2.75
CA VAL A 38 6.31 2.26 2.94
C VAL A 38 6.59 2.45 4.43
N THR A 39 6.72 1.34 5.17
CA THR A 39 6.98 1.36 6.60
C THR A 39 8.30 0.68 6.95
N ASN A 40 8.92 1.14 8.05
CA ASN A 40 10.07 0.48 8.66
C ASN A 40 9.68 -0.63 9.66
N VAL A 41 8.40 -1.02 9.68
CA VAL A 41 7.89 -2.03 10.61
C VAL A 41 8.18 -3.41 10.02
N TYR A 42 9.28 -4.01 10.47
CA TYR A 42 9.82 -5.26 9.92
C TYR A 42 8.80 -6.41 9.98
N LYS A 43 8.53 -7.03 8.82
CA LYS A 43 7.93 -8.37 8.63
C LYS A 43 6.84 -8.77 9.64
N ILE A 44 5.56 -8.49 9.36
CA ILE A 44 4.52 -9.28 10.02
C ILE A 44 3.40 -9.77 9.08
N HIS A 45 3.03 -9.09 7.99
CA HIS A 45 1.82 -9.52 7.26
C HIS A 45 1.88 -9.33 5.75
N SER A 46 2.60 -10.21 5.04
CA SER A 46 2.23 -10.50 3.65
C SER A 46 0.88 -11.21 3.71
N LYS A 47 -0.19 -10.51 3.35
CA LYS A 47 -1.53 -11.10 3.34
C LYS A 47 -1.66 -12.00 2.12
N ASN A 48 -2.24 -13.18 2.32
CA ASN A 48 -2.39 -14.17 1.25
C ASN A 48 -3.12 -13.56 0.04
N GLY A 49 -2.54 -13.73 -1.15
CA GLY A 49 -3.11 -13.25 -2.42
C GLY A 49 -2.81 -11.79 -2.77
N ILE A 50 -1.99 -11.08 -1.97
CA ILE A 50 -1.52 -9.73 -2.29
C ILE A 50 -0.06 -9.77 -2.71
N LYS A 51 0.26 -9.14 -3.85
CA LYS A 51 1.64 -8.83 -4.24
C LYS A 51 2.09 -7.55 -3.52
N TYR A 52 3.33 -7.55 -3.02
CA TYR A 52 3.85 -6.42 -2.24
C TYR A 52 5.09 -5.81 -2.89
N PHE A 53 5.12 -4.48 -2.92
CA PHE A 53 6.34 -3.69 -3.09
C PHE A 53 6.65 -3.04 -1.73
N ASN A 54 7.74 -3.47 -1.09
CA ASN A 54 8.10 -3.03 0.25
C ASN A 54 9.25 -2.03 0.20
N VAL A 55 9.04 -0.85 0.79
CA VAL A 55 10.01 0.23 0.92
C VAL A 55 10.26 0.45 2.39
N ASN A 56 11.35 -0.12 2.91
CA ASN A 56 11.72 0.01 4.32
C ASN A 56 12.41 1.36 4.56
N VAL A 57 11.66 2.34 5.06
CA VAL A 57 12.10 3.71 5.27
C VAL A 57 11.54 4.28 6.57
N ASP A 58 12.32 5.15 7.22
CA ASP A 58 11.88 5.90 8.39
C ASP A 58 11.05 7.12 7.96
N ASP A 59 9.95 7.38 8.68
CA ASP A 59 9.12 8.58 8.52
C ASP A 59 9.81 9.79 9.17
N ASN A 60 10.77 10.37 8.45
CA ASN A 60 11.47 11.58 8.87
C ASN A 60 11.89 12.43 7.67
N ALA A 61 12.22 13.69 7.92
CA ALA A 61 12.55 14.67 6.89
C ALA A 61 13.90 14.43 6.19
N THR A 62 14.74 13.54 6.71
CA THR A 62 16.08 13.25 6.17
C THR A 62 16.12 12.00 5.30
N THR A 63 15.09 11.15 5.38
CA THR A 63 15.01 9.95 4.57
C THR A 63 14.70 10.29 3.11
N ASP A 64 15.62 9.96 2.20
CA ASP A 64 15.38 10.10 0.77
C ASP A 64 14.52 8.94 0.23
N ILE A 65 13.25 9.23 -0.02
CA ILE A 65 12.29 8.32 -0.63
C ILE A 65 12.18 8.47 -2.15
N THR A 66 12.81 9.49 -2.74
CA THR A 66 12.64 9.83 -4.16
C THR A 66 13.15 8.73 -5.08
N LYS A 67 14.19 8.01 -4.65
CA LYS A 67 14.73 6.83 -5.35
C LYS A 67 13.72 5.71 -5.60
N TYR A 68 12.61 5.64 -4.84
CA TYR A 68 11.60 4.60 -4.99
C TYR A 68 10.40 5.03 -5.84
N PHE A 69 10.31 6.29 -6.27
CA PHE A 69 9.11 6.82 -6.92
C PHE A 69 8.78 6.09 -8.22
N ASN A 70 9.79 5.89 -9.08
CA ASN A 70 9.57 5.21 -10.37
C ASN A 70 9.20 3.74 -10.18
N GLU A 71 9.88 3.03 -9.28
CA GLU A 71 9.58 1.62 -9.02
C GLU A 71 8.17 1.44 -8.42
N ALA A 72 7.79 2.29 -7.46
CA ALA A 72 6.44 2.25 -6.88
C ALA A 72 5.37 2.61 -7.92
N ALA A 73 5.61 3.61 -8.76
CA ALA A 73 4.68 4.01 -9.81
C ALA A 73 4.49 2.90 -10.85
N ASN A 74 5.58 2.26 -11.30
CA ASN A 74 5.52 1.14 -12.22
C ASN A 74 4.76 -0.05 -11.62
N PHE A 75 5.04 -0.40 -10.37
CA PHE A 75 4.32 -1.46 -9.66
C PHE A 75 2.81 -1.20 -9.55
N ILE A 76 2.42 0.05 -9.27
CA ILE A 76 1.01 0.46 -9.25
C ILE A 76 0.40 0.39 -10.67
N GLN A 77 1.15 0.78 -11.69
CA GLN A 77 0.68 0.79 -13.07
C GLN A 77 0.47 -0.65 -13.58
N ASP A 78 1.42 -1.54 -13.35
CA ASP A 78 1.33 -2.97 -13.70
C ASP A 78 0.09 -3.62 -13.06
N ALA A 79 -0.19 -3.28 -11.80
CA ALA A 79 -1.36 -3.75 -11.08
C ALA A 79 -2.69 -3.28 -11.70
N VAL A 80 -2.73 -2.05 -12.23
CA VAL A 80 -3.90 -1.48 -12.88
C VAL A 80 -4.09 -2.05 -14.29
N ASP A 81 -3.01 -2.29 -15.01
CA ASP A 81 -3.02 -2.86 -16.36
C ASP A 81 -3.25 -4.37 -16.37
N GLY A 82 -3.06 -5.04 -15.22
CA GLY A 82 -3.33 -6.46 -15.04
C GLY A 82 -2.22 -7.37 -15.59
N VAL A 83 -0.97 -6.90 -15.58
CA VAL A 83 0.22 -7.60 -16.10
C VAL A 83 1.05 -8.30 -15.02
#